data_AF-A0AAW3TZ66-F1
#
_entry.id   AF-A0AAW3TZ66-F1
#
_cell.length_a   1.000
_cell.length_b   1.000
_cell.length_c   1.000
_cell.angle_alpha   90.00
_cell.angle_beta   90.00
_cell.angle_gamma   90.00
#
_symmetry.space_group_name_H-M   'P 1'
#
loop_
_entity.id
_entity.type
_entity.pdbx_description
1 polymer ?
#
loop_
_entity_poly.entity_id
_entity_poly.type
_entity_poly.pdbx_seq_one_letter_code
_entity_poly.pdbx_strand_id
1 'polypeptide(L)'
;MASLNAKGTRASYSSTGSALWVSGLGGEFGRQRKFYPDAASTFFPDSAPYAYDPAIVTTDLSGCAAGDNVEAPDVVYNALDGSKSKIDASCNYNAVMNGTSAAAPTVSGVAALILGANASLSARDVKYILATTARQIDPWQPQAVYQGSVIDPGWITNAAGHRFSNWYGFGLADAAAAVYKARYFTPLPPMRDTQWISSTDAASQIGGPARPGKLRIRVQQAMKVEAVQLSLQSAHKTPSNLRVVLVSPSGTRSVVATPFSVLDPAAYAQTGFYIDLTSSNAFLDEKSRGIWTLEVTDMSDPRSTVALNAFKLRIVGH
;
A
#
# COMPACT_ATOMS: atom_id res chain seq x y z
N MET A 1 -2.33 1.85 4.33
CA MET A 1 -2.39 0.44 4.77
C MET A 1 -3.10 -0.34 3.69
N ALA A 2 -2.77 -1.61 3.48
CA ALA A 2 -3.56 -2.48 2.59
C ALA A 2 -4.62 -3.25 3.39
N SER A 3 -5.67 -3.68 2.69
CA SER A 3 -6.75 -4.49 3.24
C SER A 3 -6.58 -5.95 2.86
N LEU A 4 -6.76 -6.83 3.84
CA LEU A 4 -6.81 -8.28 3.65
C LEU A 4 -8.22 -8.82 3.85
N ASN A 5 -8.54 -9.85 3.08
CA ASN A 5 -9.75 -10.63 3.27
C ASN A 5 -9.53 -11.80 4.26
N ALA A 6 -10.61 -12.51 4.57
CA ALA A 6 -10.60 -13.63 5.50
C ALA A 6 -9.78 -14.85 5.02
N LYS A 7 -9.38 -14.90 3.75
CA LYS A 7 -8.53 -15.98 3.18
C LYS A 7 -7.04 -15.69 3.39
N GLY A 8 -6.68 -14.56 3.99
CA GLY A 8 -5.29 -14.17 4.22
C GLY A 8 -4.59 -13.68 2.95
N THR A 9 -5.35 -13.21 1.95
CA THR A 9 -4.84 -12.58 0.73
C THR A 9 -5.37 -11.15 0.63
N ARG A 10 -4.82 -10.38 -0.32
CA ARG A 10 -5.26 -9.01 -0.61
C ARG A 10 -6.77 -9.00 -0.89
N ALA A 11 -7.49 -8.08 -0.24
CA ALA A 11 -8.89 -7.86 -0.56
C ALA A 11 -9.05 -7.37 -2.02
N SER A 12 -10.11 -7.79 -2.71
CA SER A 12 -10.31 -7.57 -4.16
C SER A 12 -10.13 -6.10 -4.59
N TYR A 13 -10.61 -5.17 -3.76
CA TYR A 13 -10.59 -3.72 -3.99
C TYR A 13 -9.32 -3.02 -3.48
N SER A 14 -8.43 -3.68 -2.73
CA SER A 14 -7.36 -2.97 -2.01
C SER A 14 -6.32 -2.40 -2.96
N SER A 15 -6.12 -1.09 -2.91
CA SER A 15 -5.03 -0.41 -3.63
C SER A 15 -3.66 -0.94 -3.20
N THR A 16 -2.70 -0.90 -4.13
CA THR A 16 -1.32 -1.37 -3.96
C THR A 16 -0.35 -0.20 -4.08
N GLY A 17 0.87 -0.35 -3.59
CA GLY A 17 1.94 0.61 -3.83
C GLY A 17 3.06 0.56 -2.81
N SER A 18 4.19 1.17 -3.19
CA SER A 18 5.41 1.17 -2.36
C SER A 18 5.32 2.01 -1.08
N ALA A 19 4.31 2.89 -0.98
CA ALA A 19 4.03 3.69 0.21
C ALA A 19 3.29 2.92 1.32
N LEU A 20 2.84 1.68 1.05
CA LEU A 20 2.23 0.85 2.08
C LEU A 20 3.23 0.54 3.21
N TRP A 21 2.75 0.56 4.45
CA TRP A 21 3.56 0.22 5.61
C TRP A 21 3.32 -1.23 6.05
N VAL A 22 2.12 -1.52 6.56
CA VAL A 22 1.64 -2.88 6.85
C VAL A 22 0.19 -3.03 6.36
N SER A 23 -0.35 -4.23 6.46
CA SER A 23 -1.74 -4.58 6.17
C SER A 23 -2.55 -4.80 7.44
N GLY A 24 -3.84 -4.46 7.35
CA GLY A 24 -4.86 -4.78 8.36
C GLY A 24 -5.96 -5.65 7.77
N LEU A 25 -6.87 -6.12 8.63
CA LEU A 25 -8.05 -6.87 8.22
C LEU A 25 -9.13 -5.88 7.76
N GLY A 26 -9.66 -6.07 6.54
CA GLY A 26 -10.77 -5.27 6.04
C GLY A 26 -11.83 -6.06 5.28
N GLY A 27 -11.61 -7.35 5.02
CA GLY A 27 -12.61 -8.26 4.47
C GLY A 27 -12.96 -7.98 3.00
N GLU A 28 -14.03 -8.62 2.51
CA GLU A 28 -14.64 -8.37 1.21
C GLU A 28 -15.93 -7.57 1.40
N PHE A 29 -17.12 -8.17 1.24
CA PHE A 29 -18.38 -7.40 1.23
C PHE A 29 -19.46 -7.91 2.20
N GLY A 30 -19.28 -9.10 2.79
CA GLY A 30 -20.13 -9.57 3.88
C GLY A 30 -21.59 -9.84 3.51
N ARG A 31 -21.92 -9.96 2.21
CA ARG A 31 -23.27 -10.33 1.76
C ARG A 31 -23.51 -11.81 2.02
N GLN A 32 -24.77 -12.20 2.10
CA GLN A 32 -25.20 -13.60 2.18
C GLN A 32 -26.19 -13.92 1.06
N ARG A 33 -25.91 -14.99 0.30
CA ARG A 33 -26.74 -15.42 -0.86
C ARG A 33 -28.22 -15.54 -0.55
N LYS A 34 -28.57 -15.94 0.68
CA LYS A 34 -29.96 -16.09 1.14
C LYS A 34 -30.74 -14.77 1.08
N PHE A 35 -30.09 -13.65 1.41
CA PHE A 35 -30.72 -12.33 1.47
C PHE A 35 -30.39 -11.48 0.25
N TYR A 36 -29.26 -11.78 -0.40
CA TYR A 36 -28.77 -11.06 -1.57
C TYR A 36 -28.40 -12.04 -2.71
N PRO A 37 -29.39 -12.60 -3.43
CA PRO A 37 -29.19 -13.75 -4.31
C PRO A 37 -28.46 -13.42 -5.61
N ASP A 38 -28.57 -12.19 -6.11
CA ASP A 38 -28.00 -11.77 -7.40
C ASP A 38 -26.97 -10.64 -7.22
N ALA A 39 -25.77 -10.99 -6.74
CA ALA A 39 -24.70 -10.01 -6.61
C ALA A 39 -24.20 -9.45 -7.96
N ALA A 40 -24.33 -10.21 -9.05
CA ALA A 40 -23.88 -9.77 -10.37
C ALA A 40 -24.72 -8.61 -10.93
N SER A 41 -25.96 -8.45 -10.45
CA SER A 41 -26.81 -7.31 -10.82
C SER A 41 -26.30 -5.94 -10.34
N THR A 42 -25.47 -5.91 -9.28
CA THR A 42 -25.07 -4.67 -8.60
C THR A 42 -23.56 -4.50 -8.53
N PHE A 43 -22.81 -5.59 -8.36
CA PHE A 43 -21.35 -5.53 -8.27
C PHE A 43 -20.72 -5.58 -9.66
N PHE A 44 -19.62 -4.85 -9.83
CA PHE A 44 -18.78 -4.98 -11.02
C PHE A 44 -18.29 -6.43 -11.19
N PRO A 45 -18.05 -6.89 -12.43
CA PRO A 45 -17.60 -8.27 -12.71
C PRO A 45 -16.39 -8.73 -11.88
N ASP A 46 -15.45 -7.82 -11.60
CA ASP A 46 -14.24 -8.15 -10.83
C ASP A 46 -14.48 -8.24 -9.31
N SER A 47 -15.58 -7.68 -8.80
CA SER A 47 -15.93 -7.68 -7.37
C SER A 47 -17.06 -8.66 -7.02
N ALA A 48 -17.98 -8.92 -7.97
CA ALA A 48 -19.12 -9.81 -7.77
C ALA A 48 -18.75 -11.22 -7.23
N PRO A 49 -17.63 -11.85 -7.65
CA PRO A 49 -17.20 -13.14 -7.09
C PRO A 49 -16.93 -13.12 -5.58
N TYR A 50 -16.58 -11.95 -5.05
CA TYR A 50 -16.19 -11.74 -3.65
C TYR A 50 -17.34 -11.20 -2.79
N ALA A 51 -18.52 -10.92 -3.37
CA ALA A 51 -19.64 -10.30 -2.67
C ALA A 51 -20.04 -11.04 -1.38
N TYR A 52 -19.89 -12.36 -1.38
CA TYR A 52 -20.27 -13.23 -0.27
C TYR A 52 -19.13 -13.61 0.68
N ASP A 53 -17.91 -13.14 0.40
CA ASP A 53 -16.78 -13.34 1.30
C ASP A 53 -16.90 -12.39 2.52
N PRO A 54 -16.39 -12.79 3.71
CA PRO A 54 -16.61 -12.04 4.95
C PRO A 54 -16.06 -10.60 4.91
N ALA A 55 -16.87 -9.65 5.37
CA ALA A 55 -16.45 -8.29 5.73
C ALA A 55 -16.19 -8.20 7.25
N ILE A 56 -16.22 -7.00 7.83
CA ILE A 56 -16.01 -6.78 9.28
C ILE A 56 -17.37 -6.62 9.98
N VAL A 57 -17.61 -7.44 11.00
CA VAL A 57 -18.71 -7.22 11.94
C VAL A 57 -18.28 -6.13 12.93
N THR A 58 -19.06 -5.06 13.02
CA THR A 58 -18.72 -3.89 13.85
C THR A 58 -19.99 -3.19 14.35
N THR A 59 -19.83 -2.27 15.29
CA THR A 59 -20.90 -1.34 15.71
C THR A 59 -21.42 -0.53 14.53
N ASP A 60 -22.72 -0.28 14.51
CA ASP A 60 -23.39 0.60 13.57
C ASP A 60 -24.01 1.82 14.29
N LEU A 61 -24.64 2.71 13.54
CA LEU A 61 -25.50 3.74 14.13
C LEU A 61 -26.62 3.07 14.94
N SER A 62 -26.84 3.54 16.17
CA SER A 62 -27.74 2.83 17.08
C SER A 62 -29.21 2.92 16.65
N GLY A 63 -29.88 1.77 16.65
CA GLY A 63 -31.27 1.63 16.25
C GLY A 63 -31.47 1.47 14.74
N CYS A 64 -32.57 0.82 14.35
CA CYS A 64 -32.83 0.45 12.95
C CYS A 64 -33.23 1.60 12.00
N ALA A 65 -33.01 2.86 12.37
CA ALA A 65 -33.43 4.02 11.59
C ALA A 65 -32.32 4.61 10.70
N ALA A 66 -31.05 4.25 10.94
CA ALA A 66 -29.90 4.75 10.21
C ALA A 66 -28.74 3.76 10.32
N GLY A 67 -27.72 3.95 9.49
CA GLY A 67 -26.54 3.07 9.45
C GLY A 67 -26.56 2.14 8.25
N ASP A 68 -25.65 1.17 8.27
CA ASP A 68 -25.58 0.12 7.25
C ASP A 68 -26.64 -0.97 7.48
N ASN A 69 -27.04 -1.17 8.73
CA ASN A 69 -28.12 -2.04 9.19
C ASN A 69 -29.37 -1.19 9.47
N VAL A 70 -30.18 -0.97 8.45
CA VAL A 70 -31.40 -0.14 8.52
C VAL A 70 -32.65 -0.95 8.21
N GLU A 71 -33.76 -0.64 8.88
CA GLU A 71 -35.07 -1.19 8.51
C GLU A 71 -35.59 -0.47 7.27
N ALA A 72 -35.32 -1.03 6.09
CA ALA A 72 -35.86 -0.57 4.82
C ALA A 72 -36.44 -1.75 4.02
N PRO A 73 -37.53 -1.54 3.26
CA PRO A 73 -38.04 -2.58 2.36
C PRO A 73 -36.91 -3.01 1.40
N ASP A 74 -36.63 -4.32 1.39
CA ASP A 74 -35.66 -5.01 0.52
C ASP A 74 -34.16 -4.74 0.76
N VAL A 75 -33.77 -4.20 1.92
CA VAL A 75 -32.36 -3.96 2.28
C VAL A 75 -31.92 -4.94 3.37
N VAL A 76 -31.87 -6.23 3.04
CA VAL A 76 -31.27 -7.25 3.91
C VAL A 76 -30.12 -7.88 3.15
N TYR A 77 -28.90 -7.71 3.66
CA TYR A 77 -27.69 -8.18 3.01
C TYR A 77 -27.07 -9.37 3.74
N ASN A 78 -27.27 -9.42 5.05
CA ASN A 78 -26.70 -10.38 5.97
C ASN A 78 -27.75 -10.81 7.01
N ALA A 79 -27.58 -11.99 7.61
CA ALA A 79 -28.45 -12.46 8.69
C ALA A 79 -28.49 -11.53 9.92
N LEU A 80 -27.50 -10.65 10.07
CA LEU A 80 -27.42 -9.66 11.13
C LEU A 80 -28.39 -8.48 10.91
N ASP A 81 -28.84 -8.26 9.67
CA ASP A 81 -29.57 -7.06 9.31
C ASP A 81 -31.07 -7.13 9.66
N GLY A 82 -31.62 -5.96 10.03
CA GLY A 82 -33.03 -5.68 10.26
C GLY A 82 -33.54 -6.11 11.64
N SER A 83 -34.65 -5.51 12.04
CA SER A 83 -35.31 -5.78 13.34
C SER A 83 -35.82 -7.22 13.48
N LYS A 84 -35.95 -7.93 12.35
CA LYS A 84 -36.32 -9.35 12.31
C LYS A 84 -35.13 -10.30 12.50
N SER A 85 -33.90 -9.77 12.57
CA SER A 85 -32.72 -10.56 12.85
C SER A 85 -32.86 -11.26 14.20
N LYS A 86 -32.50 -12.55 14.25
CA LYS A 86 -32.39 -13.29 15.53
C LYS A 86 -31.08 -12.98 16.26
N ILE A 87 -30.18 -12.21 15.65
CA ILE A 87 -28.85 -11.88 16.16
C ILE A 87 -28.84 -10.45 16.69
N ASP A 88 -29.33 -9.50 15.90
CA ASP A 88 -29.38 -8.08 16.27
C ASP A 88 -30.70 -7.42 15.84
N ALA A 89 -31.78 -7.72 16.57
CA ALA A 89 -33.08 -7.08 16.36
C ALA A 89 -33.08 -5.57 16.67
N SER A 90 -32.00 -5.04 17.23
CA SER A 90 -31.84 -3.62 17.56
C SER A 90 -31.07 -2.81 16.51
N CYS A 91 -30.50 -3.49 15.51
CA CYS A 91 -29.68 -2.91 14.45
C CYS A 91 -28.53 -2.02 14.98
N ASN A 92 -27.91 -2.41 16.08
CA ASN A 92 -26.79 -1.69 16.67
C ASN A 92 -25.43 -2.12 16.10
N TYR A 93 -25.41 -3.14 15.25
CA TYR A 93 -24.24 -3.69 14.60
C TYR A 93 -24.51 -3.88 13.11
N ASN A 94 -23.45 -3.95 12.30
CA ASN A 94 -23.52 -4.35 10.89
C ASN A 94 -22.43 -5.38 10.58
N ALA A 95 -22.57 -6.07 9.45
CA ALA A 95 -21.63 -7.10 8.99
C ALA A 95 -21.03 -6.80 7.61
N VAL A 96 -21.12 -5.55 7.15
CA VAL A 96 -20.81 -5.15 5.77
C VAL A 96 -19.72 -4.08 5.68
N MET A 97 -19.32 -3.49 6.82
CA MET A 97 -18.17 -2.58 6.87
C MET A 97 -16.92 -3.26 6.32
N ASN A 98 -16.26 -2.61 5.37
CA ASN A 98 -15.11 -3.16 4.68
C ASN A 98 -14.09 -2.08 4.29
N GLY A 99 -13.20 -2.42 3.35
CA GLY A 99 -12.32 -1.46 2.73
C GLY A 99 -10.95 -1.42 3.39
N THR A 100 -10.06 -0.67 2.74
CA THR A 100 -8.89 -0.11 3.45
C THR A 100 -9.33 0.77 4.62
N SER A 101 -10.55 1.32 4.56
CA SER A 101 -11.25 1.98 5.66
C SER A 101 -11.44 1.10 6.90
N ALA A 102 -11.63 -0.22 6.76
CA ALA A 102 -11.70 -1.16 7.87
C ALA A 102 -10.32 -1.74 8.27
N ALA A 103 -9.38 -1.82 7.32
CA ALA A 103 -8.00 -2.17 7.63
C ALA A 103 -7.30 -1.14 8.53
N ALA A 104 -7.62 0.15 8.35
CA ALA A 104 -7.08 1.24 9.17
C ALA A 104 -7.40 1.09 10.68
N PRO A 105 -8.67 0.98 11.14
CA PRO A 105 -9.00 0.80 12.54
C PRO A 105 -8.48 -0.52 13.11
N THR A 106 -8.39 -1.58 12.30
CA THR A 106 -7.75 -2.84 12.75
C THR A 106 -6.30 -2.60 13.18
N VAL A 107 -5.51 -1.88 12.39
CA VAL A 107 -4.13 -1.57 12.77
C VAL A 107 -4.08 -0.52 13.88
N SER A 108 -4.97 0.47 13.89
CA SER A 108 -5.07 1.42 15.00
C SER A 108 -5.30 0.71 16.33
N GLY A 109 -6.11 -0.36 16.34
CA GLY A 109 -6.27 -1.24 17.50
C GLY A 109 -4.95 -1.90 17.91
N VAL A 110 -4.17 -2.43 16.97
CA VAL A 110 -2.84 -2.99 17.26
C VAL A 110 -1.89 -1.91 17.80
N ALA A 111 -1.88 -0.71 17.23
CA ALA A 111 -1.07 0.41 17.71
C ALA A 111 -1.46 0.83 19.13
N ALA A 112 -2.76 0.85 19.45
CA ALA A 112 -3.26 1.11 20.79
C ALA A 112 -2.81 0.01 21.78
N LEU A 113 -2.82 -1.26 21.38
CA LEU A 113 -2.30 -2.36 22.21
C LEU A 113 -0.78 -2.24 22.45
N ILE A 114 0.00 -1.84 21.43
CA ILE A 114 1.44 -1.55 21.57
C ILE A 114 1.65 -0.46 22.63
N LEU A 115 0.92 0.67 22.51
CA LEU A 115 1.03 1.79 23.44
C LEU A 115 0.49 1.46 24.84
N GLY A 116 -0.52 0.60 24.93
CA GLY A 116 -1.01 0.07 26.20
C GLY A 116 0.02 -0.81 26.92
N ALA A 117 0.88 -1.51 26.17
CA ALA A 117 2.00 -2.27 26.73
C ALA A 117 3.20 -1.40 27.09
N ASN A 118 3.43 -0.30 26.36
CA ASN A 118 4.47 0.66 26.64
C ASN A 118 4.11 2.07 26.12
N ALA A 119 3.67 2.94 27.03
CA ALA A 119 3.19 4.28 26.70
C ALA A 119 4.32 5.28 26.39
N SER A 120 5.60 4.94 26.62
CA SER A 120 6.73 5.84 26.32
C SER A 120 7.20 5.75 24.86
N LEU A 121 6.64 4.85 24.07
CA LEU A 121 7.00 4.66 22.66
C LEU A 121 6.55 5.85 21.82
N SER A 122 7.44 6.34 20.96
CA SER A 122 7.10 7.34 19.96
C SER A 122 6.32 6.72 18.80
N ALA A 123 5.69 7.55 17.97
CA ALA A 123 5.02 7.07 16.76
C ALA A 123 5.98 6.34 15.79
N ARG A 124 7.27 6.73 15.77
CA ARG A 124 8.31 6.04 14.98
C ARG A 124 8.58 4.64 15.53
N ASP A 125 8.65 4.49 16.84
CA ASP A 125 8.84 3.19 17.50
C ASP A 125 7.66 2.27 17.21
N VAL A 126 6.41 2.77 17.33
CA VAL A 126 5.20 2.00 17.01
C VAL A 126 5.22 1.55 15.54
N LYS A 127 5.54 2.45 14.61
CA LYS A 127 5.68 2.08 13.19
C LYS A 127 6.74 1.01 12.98
N TYR A 128 7.91 1.15 13.60
CA TYR A 128 9.00 0.20 13.46
C TYR A 128 8.65 -1.18 14.03
N ILE A 129 8.02 -1.23 15.21
CA ILE A 129 7.52 -2.46 15.81
C ILE A 129 6.53 -3.13 14.84
N LEU A 130 5.52 -2.40 14.36
CA LEU A 130 4.54 -2.93 13.41
C LEU A 130 5.19 -3.56 12.18
N ALA A 131 6.16 -2.88 11.56
CA ALA A 131 6.87 -3.39 10.39
C ALA A 131 7.68 -4.66 10.69
N THR A 132 8.46 -4.62 11.76
CA THR A 132 9.43 -5.67 12.08
C THR A 132 8.84 -6.88 12.80
N THR A 133 7.56 -6.81 13.19
CA THR A 133 6.80 -7.96 13.70
C THR A 133 5.67 -8.37 12.75
N ALA A 134 5.50 -7.70 11.62
CA ALA A 134 4.46 -8.06 10.66
C ALA A 134 4.67 -9.49 10.14
N ARG A 135 3.56 -10.21 9.98
CA ARG A 135 3.58 -11.55 9.41
C ARG A 135 3.53 -11.47 7.89
N GLN A 136 4.48 -12.11 7.22
CA GLN A 136 4.36 -12.33 5.79
C GLN A 136 3.18 -13.26 5.52
N ILE A 137 2.20 -12.74 4.81
CA ILE A 137 1.02 -13.47 4.33
C ILE A 137 1.12 -13.64 2.81
N ASP A 138 0.39 -14.60 2.25
CA ASP A 138 0.44 -14.91 0.82
C ASP A 138 1.89 -14.97 0.28
N PRO A 139 2.75 -15.86 0.84
CA PRO A 139 4.18 -15.86 0.52
C PRO A 139 4.46 -16.22 -0.95
N TRP A 140 3.47 -16.77 -1.65
CA TRP A 140 3.51 -17.15 -3.06
C TRP A 140 2.85 -16.12 -3.97
N GLN A 141 2.66 -14.88 -3.50
CA GLN A 141 2.13 -13.78 -4.31
C GLN A 141 2.80 -13.78 -5.71
N PRO A 142 2.02 -13.96 -6.79
CA PRO A 142 2.59 -14.05 -8.11
C PRO A 142 3.15 -12.70 -8.55
N GLN A 143 4.18 -12.77 -9.39
CA GLN A 143 4.66 -11.59 -10.10
C GLN A 143 3.61 -11.17 -11.14
N ALA A 144 3.38 -9.86 -11.27
CA ALA A 144 2.67 -9.33 -12.41
C ALA A 144 3.68 -9.13 -13.55
N VAL A 145 3.41 -9.76 -14.69
CA VAL A 145 4.29 -9.72 -15.88
C VAL A 145 3.49 -9.18 -17.06
N TYR A 146 4.10 -8.25 -17.81
CA TYR A 146 3.57 -7.73 -19.05
C TYR A 146 4.64 -7.82 -20.14
N GLN A 147 4.31 -8.49 -21.25
CA GLN A 147 5.23 -8.70 -22.38
C GLN A 147 6.64 -9.20 -21.96
N GLY A 148 6.68 -10.18 -21.04
CA GLY A 148 7.92 -10.75 -20.51
C GLY A 148 8.68 -9.88 -19.50
N SER A 149 8.17 -8.69 -19.16
CA SER A 149 8.76 -7.80 -18.15
C SER A 149 7.96 -7.81 -16.86
N VAL A 150 8.65 -7.95 -15.72
CA VAL A 150 8.04 -7.85 -14.39
C VAL A 150 7.62 -6.40 -14.12
N ILE A 151 6.32 -6.17 -13.90
CA ILE A 151 5.74 -4.86 -13.57
C ILE A 151 5.42 -4.72 -12.08
N ASP A 152 5.20 -5.84 -11.38
CA ASP A 152 5.18 -5.93 -9.92
C ASP A 152 5.89 -7.24 -9.52
N PRO A 153 6.99 -7.18 -8.72
CA PRO A 153 7.79 -8.35 -8.40
C PRO A 153 7.19 -9.27 -7.33
N GLY A 154 6.05 -8.89 -6.73
CA GLY A 154 5.55 -9.56 -5.55
C GLY A 154 6.37 -9.24 -4.31
N TRP A 155 6.60 -10.24 -3.45
CA TRP A 155 7.48 -10.09 -2.28
C TRP A 155 8.94 -9.94 -2.71
N ILE A 156 9.59 -8.89 -2.22
CA ILE A 156 11.04 -8.69 -2.31
C ILE A 156 11.65 -8.78 -0.93
N THR A 157 12.94 -9.13 -0.84
CA THR A 157 13.74 -8.99 0.37
C THR A 157 14.80 -7.93 0.12
N ASN A 158 14.84 -6.92 0.99
CA ASN A 158 15.78 -5.82 0.87
C ASN A 158 17.17 -6.20 1.42
N ALA A 159 18.16 -5.33 1.26
CA ALA A 159 19.53 -5.62 1.66
C ALA A 159 19.76 -5.65 3.18
N ALA A 160 18.77 -5.19 3.98
CA ALA A 160 18.75 -5.31 5.43
C ALA A 160 17.97 -6.55 5.91
N GLY A 161 17.45 -7.38 5.00
CA GLY A 161 16.73 -8.61 5.32
C GLY A 161 15.22 -8.45 5.55
N HIS A 162 14.66 -7.25 5.35
CA HIS A 162 13.22 -7.03 5.48
C HIS A 162 12.48 -7.47 4.22
N ARG A 163 11.38 -8.20 4.41
CA ARG A 163 10.47 -8.57 3.32
C ARG A 163 9.45 -7.46 3.10
N PHE A 164 9.19 -7.13 1.84
CA PHE A 164 8.25 -6.07 1.47
C PHE A 164 7.47 -6.46 0.20
N SER A 165 6.21 -6.07 0.12
CA SER A 165 5.37 -6.22 -1.07
C SER A 165 4.53 -4.96 -1.30
N ASN A 166 4.35 -4.58 -2.56
CA ASN A 166 3.41 -3.52 -2.92
C ASN A 166 1.94 -3.88 -2.64
N TRP A 167 1.62 -5.14 -2.36
CA TRP A 167 0.27 -5.56 -1.96
C TRP A 167 0.08 -5.54 -0.44
N TYR A 168 1.17 -5.69 0.32
CA TYR A 168 1.09 -6.02 1.75
C TYR A 168 1.95 -5.16 2.67
N GLY A 169 2.75 -4.24 2.12
CA GLY A 169 3.81 -3.57 2.89
C GLY A 169 4.79 -4.60 3.47
N PHE A 170 5.14 -4.48 4.74
CA PHE A 170 5.91 -5.50 5.48
C PHE A 170 5.08 -6.75 5.85
N GLY A 171 3.76 -6.72 5.68
CA GLY A 171 2.87 -7.85 5.96
C GLY A 171 1.68 -7.48 6.85
N LEU A 172 0.96 -8.50 7.33
CA LEU A 172 -0.16 -8.33 8.25
C LEU A 172 0.35 -7.94 9.64
N ALA A 173 -0.22 -6.89 10.24
CA ALA A 173 0.05 -6.54 11.63
C ALA A 173 -0.23 -7.73 12.57
N ASP A 174 0.78 -8.16 13.31
CA ASP A 174 0.68 -9.23 14.31
C ASP A 174 0.62 -8.60 15.71
N ALA A 175 -0.57 -8.58 16.31
CA ALA A 175 -0.77 -7.95 17.61
C ALA A 175 0.03 -8.61 18.73
N ALA A 176 0.13 -9.94 18.72
CA ALA A 176 0.82 -10.68 19.78
C ALA A 176 2.33 -10.41 19.72
N ALA A 177 2.93 -10.52 18.54
CA ALA A 177 4.34 -10.25 18.34
C ALA A 177 4.69 -8.77 18.59
N ALA A 178 3.82 -7.85 18.14
CA ALA A 178 4.02 -6.42 18.34
C ALA A 178 3.97 -6.02 19.83
N VAL A 179 2.96 -6.48 20.57
CA VAL A 179 2.81 -6.22 22.02
C VAL A 179 3.97 -6.85 22.80
N TYR A 180 4.39 -8.06 22.45
CA TYR A 180 5.55 -8.69 23.08
C TYR A 180 6.82 -7.86 22.87
N LYS A 181 7.07 -7.41 21.63
CA LYS A 181 8.23 -6.57 21.30
C LYS A 181 8.19 -5.22 22.03
N ALA A 182 7.01 -4.60 22.13
CA ALA A 182 6.81 -3.29 22.75
C ALA A 182 7.26 -3.23 24.22
N ARG A 183 7.09 -4.31 24.99
CA ARG A 183 7.44 -4.38 26.42
C ARG A 183 8.92 -4.16 26.69
N TYR A 184 9.78 -4.50 25.74
CA TYR A 184 11.24 -4.45 25.88
C TYR A 184 11.90 -3.65 24.76
N PHE A 185 11.13 -2.84 24.03
CA PHE A 185 11.64 -2.10 22.87
C PHE A 185 12.50 -0.92 23.32
N THR A 186 13.74 -0.88 22.80
CA THR A 186 14.60 0.30 22.92
C THR A 186 14.19 1.34 21.88
N PRO A 187 13.84 2.58 22.26
CA PRO A 187 13.47 3.62 21.32
C PRO A 187 14.51 3.83 20.22
N LEU A 188 14.03 4.12 19.01
CA LEU A 188 14.88 4.47 17.89
C LEU A 188 15.69 5.73 18.19
N PRO A 189 16.91 5.87 17.64
CA PRO A 189 17.66 7.11 17.75
C PRO A 189 16.90 8.32 17.18
N PRO A 190 17.33 9.55 17.48
CA PRO A 190 16.71 10.76 16.93
C PRO A 190 16.63 10.72 15.40
N MET A 191 15.49 11.15 14.86
CA MET A 191 15.27 11.18 13.41
C MET A 191 16.27 12.13 12.74
N ARG A 192 16.82 11.69 11.63
CA ARG A 192 17.64 12.45 10.70
C ARG A 192 16.93 12.52 9.35
N ASP A 193 17.25 13.58 8.62
CA ASP A 193 16.62 13.91 7.35
C ASP A 193 17.68 14.47 6.40
N THR A 194 17.82 13.87 5.22
CA THR A 194 18.77 14.34 4.21
C THR A 194 18.40 15.69 3.60
N GLN A 195 17.19 16.18 3.86
CA GLN A 195 16.50 17.18 3.03
C GLN A 195 16.33 16.68 1.59
N TRP A 196 15.67 17.48 0.77
CA TRP A 196 15.54 17.21 -0.66
C TRP A 196 16.88 17.38 -1.37
N ILE A 197 17.31 16.34 -2.07
CA ILE A 197 18.47 16.34 -2.95
C ILE A 197 17.95 16.22 -4.39
N SER A 198 18.45 17.04 -5.30
CA SER A 198 18.11 16.97 -6.73
C SER A 198 19.19 16.22 -7.50
N SER A 199 18.79 15.43 -8.49
CA SER A 199 19.70 14.87 -9.49
C SER A 199 20.37 16.00 -10.29
N THR A 200 21.66 15.85 -10.56
CA THR A 200 22.43 16.73 -11.46
C THR A 200 22.71 16.08 -12.81
N ASP A 201 22.26 14.84 -13.01
CA ASP A 201 22.34 14.17 -14.32
C ASP A 201 21.56 14.98 -15.38
N ALA A 202 22.06 14.97 -16.61
CA ALA A 202 21.31 15.48 -17.75
C ALA A 202 20.02 14.67 -17.97
N ALA A 203 19.02 15.27 -18.61
CA ALA A 203 17.77 14.58 -18.95
C ALA A 203 18.04 13.28 -19.74
N SER A 204 17.29 12.24 -19.41
CA SER A 204 17.47 10.90 -20.01
C SER A 204 16.24 10.51 -20.82
N GLN A 205 16.42 9.87 -21.97
CA GLN A 205 15.30 9.36 -22.78
C GLN A 205 14.65 8.16 -22.10
N ILE A 206 13.31 8.16 -22.01
CA ILE A 206 12.50 7.05 -21.52
C ILE A 206 12.15 6.16 -22.71
N GLY A 207 12.74 4.96 -22.76
CA GLY A 207 12.33 3.91 -23.68
C GLY A 207 11.66 2.74 -22.96
N GLY A 208 11.65 1.57 -23.62
CA GLY A 208 11.10 0.34 -23.07
C GLY A 208 11.92 -0.32 -21.94
N PRO A 209 11.48 -1.49 -21.44
CA PRO A 209 12.15 -2.21 -20.35
C PRO A 209 13.65 -2.46 -20.52
N ALA A 210 14.13 -2.63 -21.75
CA ALA A 210 15.55 -2.82 -22.06
C ALA A 210 16.37 -1.52 -22.12
N ARG A 211 15.71 -0.35 -22.19
CA ARG A 211 16.33 0.99 -22.31
C ARG A 211 15.62 2.00 -21.39
N PRO A 212 15.62 1.77 -20.07
CA PRO A 212 15.03 2.70 -19.11
C PRO A 212 15.71 4.07 -19.17
N GLY A 213 14.92 5.14 -19.03
CA GLY A 213 15.45 6.45 -18.68
C GLY A 213 15.96 6.43 -17.24
N LYS A 214 17.15 6.99 -16.99
CA LYS A 214 17.79 6.95 -15.67
C LYS A 214 18.27 8.32 -15.21
N LEU A 215 17.98 8.64 -13.96
CA LEU A 215 18.59 9.76 -13.23
C LEU A 215 19.14 9.26 -11.89
N ARG A 216 20.27 9.81 -11.45
CA ARG A 216 20.98 9.36 -10.24
C ARG A 216 21.20 10.47 -9.24
N ILE A 217 21.15 10.10 -7.97
CA ILE A 217 21.47 10.97 -6.83
C ILE A 217 22.50 10.28 -5.96
N ARG A 218 23.58 10.99 -5.62
CA ARG A 218 24.57 10.53 -4.64
C ARG A 218 24.24 11.09 -3.25
N VAL A 219 23.81 10.23 -2.35
CA VAL A 219 23.59 10.55 -0.93
C VAL A 219 24.89 10.33 -0.16
N GLN A 220 25.34 11.35 0.58
CA GLN A 220 26.59 11.31 1.35
C GLN A 220 26.36 10.93 2.81
N GLN A 221 25.19 11.29 3.35
CA GLN A 221 24.79 11.00 4.72
C GLN A 221 24.70 9.48 4.93
N ALA A 222 25.39 8.97 5.94
CA ALA A 222 25.30 7.58 6.37
C ALA A 222 24.31 7.47 7.56
N MET A 223 23.21 6.76 7.31
CA MET A 223 22.13 6.46 8.25
C MET A 223 21.39 5.20 7.81
N LYS A 224 20.61 4.61 8.70
CA LYS A 224 19.59 3.63 8.36
C LYS A 224 18.37 4.34 7.79
N VAL A 225 17.81 3.80 6.73
CA VAL A 225 16.60 4.32 6.09
C VAL A 225 15.36 3.89 6.88
N GLU A 226 14.44 4.80 7.16
CA GLU A 226 13.08 4.47 7.63
C GLU A 226 12.05 4.60 6.51
N ALA A 227 12.16 5.66 5.70
CA ALA A 227 11.36 5.84 4.50
C ALA A 227 12.10 6.71 3.48
N VAL A 228 11.78 6.52 2.20
CA VAL A 228 12.33 7.30 1.10
C VAL A 228 11.21 8.04 0.40
N GLN A 229 11.30 9.35 0.31
CA GLN A 229 10.41 10.22 -0.46
C GLN A 229 11.08 10.60 -1.78
N LEU A 230 10.31 10.67 -2.86
CA LEU A 230 10.83 11.10 -4.16
C LEU A 230 9.82 11.96 -4.92
N SER A 231 10.36 12.79 -5.80
CA SER A 231 9.63 13.55 -6.80
C SER A 231 10.27 13.29 -8.17
N LEU A 232 9.48 13.39 -9.23
CA LEU A 232 9.99 13.28 -10.60
C LEU A 232 9.25 14.20 -11.55
N GLN A 233 9.91 14.56 -12.66
CA GLN A 233 9.29 15.27 -13.77
C GLN A 233 9.75 14.68 -15.09
N SER A 234 8.83 14.55 -16.03
CA SER A 234 9.03 14.01 -17.37
C SER A 234 8.19 14.77 -18.37
N ALA A 235 8.64 14.83 -19.63
CA ALA A 235 7.83 15.36 -20.72
C ALA A 235 6.75 14.38 -21.22
N HIS A 236 6.66 13.18 -20.62
CA HIS A 236 5.76 12.12 -21.06
C HIS A 236 4.29 12.45 -20.80
N LYS A 237 3.43 12.29 -21.82
CA LYS A 237 2.01 12.69 -21.75
C LYS A 237 1.04 11.56 -21.40
N THR A 238 1.52 10.31 -21.40
CA THR A 238 0.69 9.12 -21.12
C THR A 238 1.25 8.38 -19.90
N PRO A 239 1.12 8.93 -18.68
CA PRO A 239 1.76 8.37 -17.49
C PRO A 239 1.23 7.00 -17.09
N SER A 240 0.01 6.65 -17.50
CA SER A 240 -0.54 5.32 -17.33
C SER A 240 0.33 4.24 -17.96
N ASN A 241 1.16 4.52 -18.97
CA ASN A 241 2.08 3.53 -19.54
C ASN A 241 3.37 3.35 -18.73
N LEU A 242 3.67 4.24 -17.80
CA LEU A 242 4.99 4.32 -17.19
C LEU A 242 5.11 3.39 -15.98
N ARG A 243 6.24 2.69 -15.92
CA ARG A 243 6.73 2.05 -14.70
C ARG A 243 7.86 2.88 -14.12
N VAL A 244 7.80 3.16 -12.83
CA VAL A 244 8.84 3.90 -12.09
C VAL A 244 9.45 2.97 -11.06
N VAL A 245 10.77 2.80 -11.09
CA VAL A 245 11.53 1.95 -10.16
C VAL A 245 12.60 2.80 -9.48
N LEU A 246 12.65 2.75 -8.15
CA LEU A 246 13.77 3.30 -7.38
C LEU A 246 14.72 2.16 -6.99
N VAL A 247 16.02 2.37 -7.21
CA VAL A 247 17.08 1.42 -6.88
C VAL A 247 17.97 2.02 -5.80
N SER A 248 18.15 1.29 -4.69
CA SER A 248 19.03 1.69 -3.59
C SER A 248 20.51 1.43 -3.92
N PRO A 249 21.46 2.05 -3.18
CA PRO A 249 22.88 1.77 -3.32
C PRO A 249 23.25 0.29 -3.12
N SER A 250 22.43 -0.45 -2.35
CA SER A 250 22.61 -1.86 -2.08
C SER A 250 22.03 -2.77 -3.17
N GLY A 251 21.37 -2.20 -4.19
CA GLY A 251 20.79 -2.94 -5.31
C GLY A 251 19.32 -3.33 -5.16
N THR A 252 18.68 -3.02 -4.03
CA THR A 252 17.24 -3.26 -3.84
C THR A 252 16.43 -2.43 -4.82
N ARG A 253 15.41 -3.04 -5.43
CA ARG A 253 14.56 -2.41 -6.45
C ARG A 253 13.12 -2.32 -5.94
N SER A 254 12.61 -1.10 -5.78
CA SER A 254 11.22 -0.83 -5.42
C SER A 254 10.45 -0.32 -6.64
N VAL A 255 9.38 -1.00 -7.04
CA VAL A 255 8.43 -0.45 -8.02
C VAL A 255 7.60 0.62 -7.32
N VAL A 256 7.86 1.88 -7.64
CA VAL A 256 7.20 3.04 -7.02
C VAL A 256 5.83 3.31 -7.66
N ALA A 257 5.77 3.20 -8.98
CA ALA A 257 4.54 3.28 -9.75
C ALA A 257 4.50 2.12 -10.75
N THR A 258 3.39 1.39 -10.76
CA THR A 258 3.10 0.36 -11.75
C THR A 258 2.51 1.00 -13.02
N PRO A 259 2.77 0.43 -14.20
CA PRO A 259 2.06 0.83 -15.41
C PRO A 259 0.59 0.41 -15.32
N PHE A 260 -0.20 0.84 -16.29
CA PHE A 260 -1.64 0.65 -16.44
C PHE A 260 -2.45 1.19 -15.27
N SER A 261 -1.97 2.30 -14.68
CA SER A 261 -2.70 3.03 -13.66
C SER A 261 -3.89 3.79 -14.24
N VAL A 262 -4.79 4.24 -13.35
CA VAL A 262 -5.97 5.06 -13.69
C VAL A 262 -5.64 6.54 -13.98
N LEU A 263 -4.35 6.90 -14.09
CA LEU A 263 -3.94 8.28 -14.36
C LEU A 263 -4.40 8.71 -15.76
N ASP A 264 -5.21 9.76 -15.81
CA ASP A 264 -5.76 10.31 -17.05
C ASP A 264 -4.68 11.06 -17.85
N PRO A 265 -4.34 10.61 -19.08
CA PRO A 265 -3.41 11.31 -19.95
C PRO A 265 -3.79 12.78 -20.24
N ALA A 266 -5.08 13.12 -20.24
CA ALA A 266 -5.53 14.49 -20.51
C ALA A 266 -5.04 15.47 -19.44
N ALA A 267 -4.94 15.04 -18.18
CA ALA A 267 -4.42 15.85 -17.08
C ALA A 267 -2.93 16.23 -17.24
N TYR A 268 -2.18 15.49 -18.06
CA TYR A 268 -0.74 15.67 -18.26
C TYR A 268 -0.39 16.13 -19.68
N ALA A 269 -1.39 16.42 -20.53
CA ALA A 269 -1.19 16.77 -21.93
C ALA A 269 -0.37 18.06 -22.13
N GLN A 270 -0.45 19.00 -21.17
CA GLN A 270 0.25 20.30 -21.23
C GLN A 270 1.51 20.36 -20.39
N THR A 271 1.54 19.66 -19.24
CA THR A 271 2.64 19.73 -18.28
C THR A 271 3.66 18.60 -18.43
N GLY A 272 3.28 17.50 -19.08
CA GLY A 272 3.98 16.23 -18.97
C GLY A 272 3.79 15.59 -17.59
N PHE A 273 4.24 14.35 -17.44
CA PHE A 273 4.07 13.60 -16.20
C PHE A 273 4.97 14.14 -15.09
N TYR A 274 4.39 14.35 -13.92
CA TYR A 274 5.12 14.69 -12.71
C TYR A 274 4.54 13.97 -11.50
N ILE A 275 5.40 13.74 -10.51
CA ILE A 275 5.02 13.36 -9.15
C ILE A 275 5.68 14.37 -8.23
N ASP A 276 4.89 15.16 -7.52
CA ASP A 276 5.40 16.12 -6.53
C ASP A 276 5.92 15.41 -5.28
N LEU A 277 5.21 14.38 -4.83
CA LEU A 277 5.58 13.58 -3.68
C LEU A 277 5.01 12.17 -3.79
N THR A 278 5.88 11.19 -3.72
CA THR A 278 5.55 9.80 -3.38
C THR A 278 6.59 9.24 -2.44
N SER A 279 6.39 8.02 -1.95
CA SER A 279 7.32 7.35 -1.05
C SER A 279 7.41 5.86 -1.28
N SER A 280 8.55 5.29 -0.89
CA SER A 280 8.75 3.85 -0.79
C SER A 280 9.30 3.48 0.58
N ASN A 281 8.69 2.46 1.19
CA ASN A 281 9.12 1.88 2.47
C ASN A 281 9.97 0.62 2.29
N ALA A 282 10.19 0.15 1.05
CA ALA A 282 10.90 -1.09 0.75
C ALA A 282 12.36 -1.13 1.26
N PHE A 283 12.93 0.02 1.63
CA PHE A 283 14.33 0.19 1.97
C PHE A 283 14.61 0.27 3.47
N LEU A 284 13.63 -0.06 4.33
CA LEU A 284 13.79 -0.03 5.79
C LEU A 284 15.11 -0.68 6.24
N ASP A 285 15.82 0.00 7.13
CA ASP A 285 17.13 -0.35 7.71
C ASP A 285 18.31 -0.48 6.74
N GLU A 286 18.13 -0.28 5.43
CA GLU A 286 19.25 -0.21 4.51
C GLU A 286 20.13 1.02 4.78
N LYS A 287 21.40 0.94 4.36
CA LYS A 287 22.32 2.09 4.42
C LYS A 287 21.93 3.12 3.36
N SER A 288 21.74 4.37 3.78
CA SER A 288 21.36 5.47 2.89
C SER A 288 22.48 5.94 1.95
N ARG A 289 23.74 5.84 2.37
CA ARG A 289 24.90 6.43 1.67
C ARG A 289 25.22 5.66 0.39
N GLY A 290 25.30 6.39 -0.72
CA GLY A 290 25.68 5.84 -2.03
C GLY A 290 24.84 6.42 -3.16
N ILE A 291 24.81 5.70 -4.29
CA ILE A 291 24.08 6.13 -5.49
C ILE A 291 22.68 5.52 -5.48
N TRP A 292 21.67 6.38 -5.47
CA TRP A 292 20.27 6.03 -5.71
C TRP A 292 19.93 6.29 -7.17
N THR A 293 19.27 5.34 -7.82
CA THR A 293 18.93 5.45 -9.25
C THR A 293 17.42 5.38 -9.44
N LEU A 294 16.84 6.40 -10.07
CA LEU A 294 15.48 6.36 -10.59
C LEU A 294 15.52 5.77 -12.01
N GLU A 295 14.72 4.75 -12.27
CA GLU A 295 14.52 4.16 -13.59
C GLU A 295 13.06 4.33 -14.01
N VAL A 296 12.82 4.90 -15.19
CA VAL A 296 11.48 5.08 -15.77
C VAL A 296 11.44 4.39 -17.13
N THR A 297 10.41 3.57 -17.34
CA THR A 297 10.20 2.84 -18.61
C THR A 297 8.79 3.06 -19.11
N ASP A 298 8.63 3.29 -20.40
CA ASP A 298 7.34 3.16 -21.08
C ASP A 298 7.10 1.67 -21.38
N MET A 299 6.05 1.12 -20.78
CA MET A 299 5.73 -0.30 -20.90
C MET A 299 4.90 -0.62 -22.13
N SER A 300 4.37 0.39 -22.84
CA SER A 300 3.52 0.26 -24.02
C SER A 300 4.24 0.63 -25.32
N ASP A 301 5.20 1.57 -25.27
CA ASP A 301 6.03 1.95 -26.43
C ASP A 301 7.53 1.80 -26.14
N PRO A 302 8.17 0.70 -26.60
CA PRO A 302 9.59 0.49 -26.36
C PRO A 302 10.51 1.44 -27.14
N ARG A 303 9.97 2.19 -28.11
CA ARG A 303 10.70 3.15 -28.96
C ARG A 303 10.51 4.60 -28.51
N SER A 304 9.75 4.83 -27.43
CA SER A 304 9.63 6.15 -26.82
C SER A 304 11.02 6.73 -26.55
N THR A 305 11.15 8.04 -26.79
CA THR A 305 12.38 8.81 -26.54
C THR A 305 12.11 10.05 -25.70
N VAL A 306 10.94 10.09 -25.05
CA VAL A 306 10.50 11.25 -24.27
C VAL A 306 11.38 11.42 -23.04
N ALA A 307 11.73 12.66 -22.71
CA ALA A 307 12.71 12.94 -21.67
C ALA A 307 12.16 12.77 -20.24
N LEU A 308 12.90 12.06 -19.40
CA LEU A 308 12.90 12.15 -17.94
C LEU A 308 13.79 13.34 -17.55
N ASN A 309 13.17 14.39 -16.99
CA ASN A 309 13.79 15.71 -16.83
C ASN A 309 14.37 15.92 -15.44
N ALA A 310 13.67 15.47 -14.39
CA ALA A 310 14.06 15.72 -13.02
C ALA A 310 13.74 14.54 -12.10
N PHE A 311 14.57 14.40 -11.08
CA PHE A 311 14.43 13.47 -9.97
C PHE A 311 14.90 14.18 -8.71
N LYS A 312 14.08 14.17 -7.65
CA LYS A 312 14.47 14.56 -6.30
C LYS A 312 14.24 13.42 -5.33
N LEU A 313 15.06 13.36 -4.30
CA LEU A 313 15.03 12.33 -3.26
C LEU A 313 15.19 12.97 -1.89
N ARG A 314 14.42 12.51 -0.91
CA ARG A 314 14.60 12.81 0.51
C ARG A 314 14.52 11.51 1.30
N ILE A 315 15.48 11.27 2.17
CA ILE A 315 15.54 10.09 3.02
C ILE A 315 15.35 10.53 4.47
N VAL A 316 14.42 9.87 5.15
CA VAL A 316 14.21 10.00 6.60
C VAL A 316 14.62 8.69 7.28
N GLY A 317 15.21 8.78 8.46
CA GLY A 317 15.77 7.63 9.17
C GLY A 317 16.64 8.02 10.37
N HIS A 318 17.69 7.27 10.69
CA HIS A 318 18.60 7.55 11.82
C HIS A 318 20.03 7.05 11.63
#